data_AF-A0A2V9L5A4-F1
#
_entry.id   AF-A0A2V9L5A4-F1
#
_cell.length_a   1.000
_cell.length_b   1.000
_cell.length_c   1.000
_cell.angle_alpha   90.00
_cell.angle_beta   90.00
_cell.angle_gamma   90.00
#
_symmetry.space_group_name_H-M   'P 1'
#
loop_
_entity.id
_entity.type
_entity.pdbx_description
1 polymer ?
#
loop_
_entity_poly.entity_id
_entity_poly.type
_entity_poly.pdbx_seq_one_letter_code
_entity_poly.pdbx_strand_id
1 'polypeptide(L)' 'LAAATPLAVAFNGKVAYEKFCGHPARLGWQRELFEGAQVFVLPSTSGRNGSLTRAQKLACFRRLAQWVKRHE' A
#
# COMPACT_ATOMS: atom_id res chain seq x y z
N LEU A 1 5.96 -12.36 -8.41
CA LEU A 1 6.55 -12.40 -7.06
C LEU A 1 7.09 -13.79 -6.67
N ALA A 2 6.81 -14.87 -7.41
CA ALA A 2 7.17 -16.24 -7.04
C ALA A 2 8.66 -16.53 -6.69
N ALA A 3 9.61 -15.64 -7.00
CA ALA A 3 11.02 -15.76 -6.61
C ALA A 3 11.44 -14.86 -5.43
N ALA A 4 10.56 -13.97 -4.94
CA ALA A 4 10.82 -13.05 -3.85
C ALA A 4 9.79 -13.25 -2.73
N THR A 5 10.25 -13.27 -1.48
CA THR A 5 9.41 -13.46 -0.28
C THR A 5 9.36 -12.16 0.53
N PRO A 6 8.67 -11.10 0.05
CA PRO A 6 8.62 -9.85 0.77
C PRO A 6 7.77 -9.97 2.03
N LEU A 7 8.13 -9.22 3.08
CA LEU A 7 7.28 -9.05 4.27
C LEU A 7 5.96 -8.35 3.92
N ALA A 8 5.99 -7.41 2.97
CA ALA A 8 4.83 -6.65 2.54
C ALA A 8 4.86 -6.27 1.05
N VAL A 9 3.67 -6.17 0.47
CA VAL A 9 3.42 -5.64 -0.87
C VAL A 9 2.65 -4.33 -0.76
N ALA A 10 3.23 -3.25 -1.29
CA ALA A 10 2.63 -1.92 -1.27
C ALA A 10 2.06 -1.57 -2.65
N PHE A 11 0.74 -1.53 -2.77
CA PHE A 11 0.06 -1.03 -3.97
C PHE A 11 0.11 0.50 -4.02
N ASN A 12 0.87 1.05 -4.96
CA ASN A 12 0.98 2.49 -5.18
C ASN A 12 -0.22 3.06 -5.96
N GLY A 13 -1.38 3.07 -5.30
CA GLY A 13 -2.62 3.60 -5.86
C GLY A 13 -3.82 2.76 -5.45
N LYS A 14 -4.75 3.39 -4.71
CA LYS A 14 -6.01 2.79 -4.27
C LYS A 14 -6.80 2.14 -5.41
N VAL A 15 -7.04 2.87 -6.50
CA VAL A 15 -7.84 2.38 -7.63
C VAL A 15 -7.19 1.17 -8.30
N ALA A 16 -5.86 1.09 -8.34
CA ALA A 16 -5.17 -0.08 -8.90
C ALA A 16 -5.42 -1.32 -8.03
N TYR A 17 -5.33 -1.16 -6.70
CA TYR A 17 -5.65 -2.25 -5.78
C TYR A 17 -7.13 -2.65 -5.84
N GLU A 18 -8.06 -1.70 -5.87
CA GLU A 18 -9.51 -2.00 -5.93
C GLU A 18 -9.88 -2.80 -7.20
N LYS A 19 -9.25 -2.48 -8.34
CA LYS A 19 -9.40 -3.28 -9.57
C LYS A 19 -8.79 -4.67 -9.44
N PHE A 20 -7.69 -4.79 -8.70
CA PHE A 20 -7.00 -6.05 -8.47
C PHE A 20 -7.79 -6.96 -7.51
N CYS A 21 -8.32 -6.43 -6.40
CA CYS A 21 -9.02 -7.21 -5.38
C CYS A 21 -10.54 -7.32 -5.61
N GLY A 22 -11.10 -6.53 -6.53
CA GLY A 22 -12.52 -6.57 -6.89
C GLY A 22 -13.47 -5.92 -5.88
N HIS A 23 -12.96 -5.20 -4.87
CA HIS A 23 -13.78 -4.50 -3.89
C HIS A 23 -13.18 -3.14 -3.49
N PRO A 24 -13.98 -2.22 -2.92
CA PRO A 24 -13.47 -0.98 -2.38
C PRO A 24 -12.47 -1.21 -1.23
N ALA A 25 -11.46 -0.36 -1.14
CA ALA A 25 -10.40 -0.46 -0.13
C ALA A 25 -10.19 0.85 0.62
N ARG A 26 -9.45 0.81 1.73
CA ARG A 26 -8.97 2.02 2.42
C ARG A 26 -7.47 2.15 2.24
N LEU A 27 -6.93 3.36 2.37
CA LEU A 27 -5.47 3.53 2.43
C LEU A 27 -4.92 2.92 3.73
N GLY A 28 -3.77 2.25 3.63
CA GLY A 28 -3.09 1.59 4.74
C GLY A 28 -3.07 0.07 4.63
N TRP A 29 -2.88 -0.58 5.77
CA TRP A 29 -2.87 -2.04 5.90
C TRP A 29 -4.22 -2.65 5.51
N GLN A 30 -4.19 -3.76 4.77
CA GLN A 30 -5.37 -4.56 4.44
C GLN A 30 -5.33 -5.89 5.19
N ARG A 31 -6.51 -6.48 5.41
CA ARG A 31 -6.61 -7.76 6.10
C ARG A 31 -6.14 -8.91 5.21
N GLU A 32 -6.33 -8.76 3.91
CA GLU A 32 -5.97 -9.72 2.88
C GLU A 32 -4.45 -9.79 2.70
N LEU A 33 -3.96 -11.01 2.51
CA LEU A 33 -2.57 -11.27 2.13
C LEU A 33 -2.46 -11.44 0.61
N PHE A 34 -1.28 -11.18 0.07
CA PHE A 34 -0.96 -11.49 -1.32
C PHE A 34 0.28 -12.38 -1.35
N GLU A 35 0.13 -13.64 -1.77
CA GLU A 35 1.24 -14.61 -1.80
C GLU A 35 1.96 -14.72 -0.44
N GLY A 36 1.20 -14.71 0.66
CA GLY A 36 1.73 -14.74 2.04
C GLY A 36 2.26 -13.41 2.57
N ALA A 37 2.41 -12.38 1.73
CA ALA A 37 2.88 -11.05 2.15
C ALA A 37 1.73 -10.15 2.63
N GLN A 38 2.04 -9.26 3.56
CA GLN A 38 1.09 -8.27 4.07
C GLN A 38 0.80 -7.18 3.04
N VAL A 39 -0.47 -6.80 2.87
CA VAL A 39 -0.85 -5.83 1.83
C VAL A 39 -1.01 -4.43 2.42
N PHE A 40 -0.41 -3.45 1.73
CA PHE A 40 -0.59 -2.03 2.01
C PHE A 40 -1.10 -1.29 0.77
N VAL A 41 -2.14 -0.49 0.93
CA VAL A 41 -2.68 0.37 -0.13
C VAL A 41 -2.22 1.80 0.12
N LEU A 42 -1.43 2.33 -0.80
CA LEU A 42 -0.87 3.68 -0.71
C LEU A 42 -1.58 4.63 -1.67
N PRO A 43 -1.57 5.94 -1.39
CA PRO A 43 -2.00 6.92 -2.38
C PRO A 43 -1.03 6.91 -3.56
N SER A 44 -1.56 7.11 -4.77
CA SER A 44 -0.72 7.18 -5.96
C SER A 44 0.29 8.33 -5.85
N THR A 45 1.55 8.05 -6.13
CA THR A 45 2.63 9.06 -6.20
C THR A 45 2.58 9.92 -7.46
N SER A 46 1.69 9.65 -8.42
CA SER A 46 1.55 10.48 -9.63
C SER A 46 1.28 11.94 -9.28
N GLY A 47 1.93 12.86 -9.99
CA GLY A 47 1.64 14.30 -9.90
C GLY A 47 0.20 14.66 -10.27
N ARG A 48 -0.47 13.80 -11.04
CA ARG A 48 -1.91 13.93 -11.37
C ARG A 48 -2.84 13.61 -10.20
N ASN A 49 -2.33 12.97 -9.14
CA ASN A 49 -3.10 12.71 -7.93
C ASN A 49 -3.15 13.98 -7.07
N GLY A 50 -4.11 14.86 -7.37
CA GLY A 50 -4.39 16.09 -6.64
C GLY A 50 -5.28 15.91 -5.41
N SER A 51 -5.79 14.71 -5.12
CA SER A 51 -6.73 14.48 -4.00
C SER A 51 -6.05 14.46 -2.63
N LEU A 52 -4.72 14.41 -2.58
CA LEU A 52 -3.92 14.40 -1.35
C LEU A 52 -2.69 15.29 -1.48
N THR A 53 -2.40 16.03 -0.42
CA THR A 53 -1.17 16.82 -0.31
C THR A 53 0.06 15.91 -0.21
N ARG A 54 1.25 16.46 -0.51
CA ARG A 54 2.52 15.76 -0.31
C ARG A 54 2.69 15.27 1.13
N ALA A 55 2.28 16.06 2.12
CA ALA A 55 2.36 15.70 3.54
C ALA A 55 1.47 14.48 3.87
N GLN A 56 0.24 14.44 3.34
CA GLN A 56 -0.65 13.30 3.51
C GLN A 56 -0.11 12.03 2.84
N LYS A 57 0.44 12.14 1.62
CA LYS A 57 1.12 11.01 0.97
C LYS A 57 2.28 10.51 1.84
N LEU A 58 3.15 11.41 2.28
CA LEU A 58 4.29 11.07 3.13
C LEU A 58 3.87 10.38 4.44
N ALA A 59 2.76 10.80 5.07
CA ALA A 59 2.25 10.14 6.27
C ALA A 59 1.87 8.68 6.02
N CYS A 60 1.27 8.35 4.87
CA CYS A 60 0.99 6.95 4.49
C CYS A 60 2.27 6.12 4.35
N PHE A 61 3.29 6.64 3.68
CA PHE A 61 4.58 5.94 3.52
C PHE A 61 5.31 5.77 4.86
N ARG A 62 5.23 6.75 5.76
CA ARG A 62 5.81 6.64 7.12
C ARG A 62 5.13 5.54 7.93
N ARG A 63 3.81 5.37 7.82
CA ARG A 63 3.08 4.27 8.48
C ARG A 63 3.52 2.91 7.97
N LEU A 64 3.72 2.76 6.66
CA LEU A 64 4.30 1.55 6.08
C LEU A 64 5.70 1.30 6.64
N ALA A 65 6.58 2.31 6.63
CA ALA A 65 7.94 2.17 7.14
C ALA A 65 7.98 1.77 8.63
N GLN A 66 7.12 2.36 9.47
CA GLN A 66 6.97 1.99 10.88
C GLN A 66 6.43 0.57 11.06
N TRP A 67 5.60 0.09 10.13
CA TRP A 67 5.12 -1.28 10.17
C TRP A 67 6.24 -2.25 9.80
N VAL A 68 6.96 -2.00 8.71
CA VAL A 68 8.10 -2.84 8.27
C VAL A 68 9.15 -2.94 9.38
N LYS A 69 9.52 -1.81 10.00
CA LYS A 69 10.49 -1.79 11.11
C LYS A 69 10.09 -2.58 12.36
N ARG A 70 8.81 -2.87 12.53
CA ARG A 70 8.30 -3.66 13.67
C ARG A 70 8.21 -5.15 13.35
N HIS A 71 8.37 -5.53 12.09
CA HIS A 71 8.21 -6.89 11.59
C HIS A 71 9.44 -7.35 10.78
N GLU A 72 10.55 -6.62 10.89
CA GLU A 72 11.89 -7.04 10.43
C GLU A 72 12.61 -7.86 11.51
#